data_AF-A0A150SVQ2-F1
#
_entry.id   AF-A0A150SVQ2-F1
#
_cell.length_a   1.000
_cell.length_b   1.000
_cell.length_c   1.000
_cell.angle_alpha   90.00
_cell.angle_beta   90.00
_cell.angle_gamma   90.00
#
_symmetry.space_group_name_H-M   'P 1'
#
loop_
_entity.id
_entity.type
_entity.pdbx_description
1 polymer ?
#
loop_
_entity_poly.entity_id
_entity_poly.type
_entity_poly.pdbx_seq_one_letter_code
_entity_poly.pdbx_strand_id
1 'polypeptide(L)'
;MLVGDGGGSGDDTLSGHAGDEAIEGGGGNDIISGGAGNDRLFGDGGDDQLFGDGGDDYLDGVAGTDTLDGDRLTNGADGDVCLVEAADSAANCEL
;
A
#
# COMPACT_ATOMS: atom_id res chain seq x y z
N MET A 1 -6.44 15.90 -6.72
CA MET A 1 -5.24 15.48 -5.98
C MET A 1 -5.55 15.69 -4.52
N LEU A 2 -6.25 14.71 -3.95
CA LEU A 2 -6.36 14.57 -2.50
C LEU A 2 -5.14 13.75 -2.11
N VAL A 3 -4.33 14.26 -1.20
CA VAL A 3 -3.28 13.47 -0.55
C VAL A 3 -4.01 12.75 0.56
N GLY A 4 -4.09 11.43 0.50
CA GLY A 4 -4.61 10.62 1.59
C GLY A 4 -3.74 10.87 2.83
N ASP A 5 -4.36 10.81 3.99
CA ASP A 5 -3.77 11.20 5.28
C ASP A 5 -2.35 10.62 5.45
N GLY A 6 -1.33 11.46 5.50
CA GLY A 6 0.04 11.02 5.81
C GLY A 6 0.12 10.67 7.31
N GLY A 7 0.46 9.41 7.64
CA GLY A 7 0.46 8.91 9.03
C GLY A 7 1.41 9.70 9.93
N GLY A 8 2.62 9.96 9.43
CA GLY A 8 3.60 10.80 10.09
C GLY A 8 4.63 9.97 10.83
N SER A 9 4.69 10.06 12.16
CA SER A 9 5.62 9.24 12.95
C SER A 9 4.86 8.46 14.01
N GLY A 10 5.03 7.15 14.03
CA GLY A 10 4.29 6.21 14.86
C GLY A 10 3.66 5.11 14.00
N ASP A 11 3.06 4.13 14.65
CA ASP A 11 2.31 3.07 13.98
C ASP A 11 0.91 3.60 13.64
N ASP A 12 0.62 3.81 12.37
CA ASP A 12 -0.61 4.44 11.89
C ASP A 12 -1.53 3.44 11.15
N THR A 13 -2.81 3.81 11.03
CA THR A 13 -3.78 3.06 10.21
C THR A 13 -4.46 4.03 9.26
N LEU A 14 -4.12 3.89 7.99
CA LEU A 14 -4.51 4.77 6.90
C LEU A 14 -5.44 4.00 5.96
N SER A 15 -6.50 4.67 5.50
CA SER A 15 -7.46 4.09 4.58
C SER A 15 -7.92 5.17 3.61
N GLY A 16 -7.66 4.94 2.33
CA GLY A 16 -8.17 5.74 1.24
C GLY A 16 -9.64 5.49 0.98
N HIS A 17 -10.16 6.18 -0.02
CA HIS A 17 -11.56 6.20 -0.38
C HIS A 17 -11.73 5.64 -1.79
N ALA A 18 -12.74 6.13 -2.50
CA ALA A 18 -12.90 5.84 -3.90
C ALA A 18 -12.28 6.97 -4.72
N GLY A 19 -11.36 6.63 -5.61
CA GLY A 19 -10.59 7.56 -6.42
C GLY A 19 -9.16 7.08 -6.61
N ASP A 20 -8.40 7.80 -7.43
CA ASP A 20 -6.96 7.56 -7.56
C ASP A 20 -6.24 8.40 -6.50
N GLU A 21 -5.71 7.74 -5.48
CA GLU A 21 -5.16 8.36 -4.28
C GLU A 21 -3.66 8.03 -4.12
N ALA A 22 -2.99 8.88 -3.34
CA ALA A 22 -1.61 8.65 -2.93
C ALA A 22 -1.58 8.72 -1.40
N ILE A 23 -1.11 7.65 -0.77
CA ILE A 23 -1.10 7.47 0.69
C ILE A 23 0.33 7.12 1.11
N GLU A 24 0.82 7.83 2.13
CA GLU A 24 2.16 7.69 2.68
C GLU A 24 2.04 7.36 4.19
N GLY A 25 2.57 6.22 4.62
CA GLY A 25 2.60 5.76 6.01
C GLY A 25 3.47 6.67 6.87
N GLY A 26 4.73 6.82 6.45
CA GLY A 26 5.71 7.63 7.13
C GLY A 26 6.67 6.74 7.92
N GLY A 27 6.90 7.06 9.19
CA GLY A 27 7.82 6.26 10.01
C GLY A 27 7.09 5.51 11.10
N GLY A 28 7.25 4.20 11.19
CA GLY A 28 6.55 3.33 12.12
C GLY A 28 6.05 2.10 11.40
N ASN A 29 5.34 1.21 12.10
CA ASN A 29 4.73 0.05 11.45
C ASN A 29 3.29 0.39 11.07
N ASP A 30 3.07 0.68 9.80
CA ASP A 30 1.81 1.23 9.31
C ASP A 30 0.90 0.17 8.70
N ILE A 31 -0.40 0.45 8.71
CA ILE A 31 -1.42 -0.32 8.00
C ILE A 31 -2.12 0.61 7.01
N ILE A 32 -1.92 0.37 5.72
CA ILE A 32 -2.38 1.27 4.65
C ILE A 32 -3.31 0.50 3.71
N SER A 33 -4.50 1.06 3.45
CA SER A 33 -5.48 0.54 2.47
C SER A 33 -5.78 1.61 1.43
N GLY A 34 -5.67 1.29 0.14
CA GLY A 34 -5.90 2.21 -0.99
C GLY A 34 -7.39 2.52 -1.18
N GLY A 35 -8.22 1.49 -1.16
CA GLY A 35 -9.65 1.62 -1.31
C GLY A 35 -10.09 1.19 -2.71
N ALA A 36 -10.73 2.06 -3.47
CA ALA A 36 -11.18 1.70 -4.82
C ALA A 36 -10.70 2.73 -5.83
N GLY A 37 -9.95 2.31 -6.83
CA GLY A 37 -9.32 3.20 -7.80
C GLY A 37 -7.87 2.80 -8.02
N ASN A 38 -7.12 3.61 -8.76
CA ASN A 38 -5.72 3.29 -9.03
C ASN A 38 -4.83 4.08 -8.06
N ASP A 39 -4.46 3.42 -6.97
CA ASP A 39 -3.81 4.05 -5.83
C ASP A 39 -2.29 3.89 -5.84
N ARG A 40 -1.62 4.73 -5.05
CA ARG A 40 -0.19 4.64 -4.77
C ARG A 40 0.04 4.62 -3.27
N LEU A 41 0.55 3.51 -2.78
CA LEU A 41 0.74 3.26 -1.36
C LEU A 41 2.24 3.18 -1.06
N PHE A 42 2.69 3.97 -0.11
CA PHE A 42 4.08 4.02 0.34
C PHE A 42 4.14 3.77 1.85
N GLY A 43 4.83 2.71 2.28
CA GLY A 43 5.07 2.39 3.70
C GLY A 43 6.11 3.30 4.34
N ASP A 44 7.12 3.68 3.54
CA ASP A 44 8.29 4.47 3.93
C ASP A 44 9.22 3.74 4.90
N GLY A 45 8.97 3.71 6.21
CA GLY A 45 9.95 3.17 7.15
C GLY A 45 9.38 2.48 8.36
N GLY A 46 9.64 1.17 8.46
CA GLY A 46 9.15 0.29 9.52
C GLY A 46 8.72 -1.02 8.89
N ASP A 47 8.00 -1.87 9.62
CA ASP A 47 7.44 -3.10 9.04
C ASP A 47 5.96 -2.84 8.70
N ASP A 48 5.67 -2.59 7.43
CA ASP A 48 4.37 -2.07 6.99
C ASP A 48 3.46 -3.14 6.38
N GLN A 49 2.15 -2.85 6.38
CA GLN A 49 1.13 -3.64 5.69
C GLN A 49 0.37 -2.77 4.70
N LEU A 50 0.59 -2.97 3.41
CA LEU A 50 -0.03 -2.21 2.32
C LEU A 50 -1.06 -3.08 1.59
N PHE A 51 -2.26 -2.54 1.39
CA PHE A 51 -3.38 -3.18 0.70
C PHE A 51 -3.90 -2.27 -0.42
N GLY A 52 -3.75 -2.64 -1.70
CA GLY A 52 -4.28 -1.84 -2.82
C GLY A 52 -5.82 -1.85 -2.85
N ASP A 53 -6.40 -2.97 -2.45
CA ASP A 53 -7.83 -3.27 -2.40
C ASP A 53 -8.48 -3.46 -3.78
N GLY A 54 -8.64 -2.45 -4.63
CA GLY A 54 -9.19 -2.72 -5.95
C GLY A 54 -9.05 -1.60 -6.96
N GLY A 55 -8.62 -2.00 -8.16
CA GLY A 55 -8.14 -1.09 -9.20
C GLY A 55 -6.71 -1.48 -9.54
N ASP A 56 -6.01 -0.70 -10.37
CA ASP A 56 -4.61 -1.00 -10.69
C ASP A 56 -3.70 -0.17 -9.76
N ASP A 57 -3.16 -0.82 -8.74
CA ASP A 57 -2.46 -0.15 -7.64
C ASP A 57 -0.94 -0.23 -7.74
N TYR A 58 -0.25 0.68 -7.06
CA TYR A 58 1.21 0.67 -6.89
C TYR A 58 1.56 0.65 -5.41
N LEU A 59 2.20 -0.41 -4.95
CA LEU A 59 2.56 -0.60 -3.55
C LEU A 59 4.08 -0.63 -3.39
N ASP A 60 4.62 0.18 -2.48
CA ASP A 60 6.04 0.25 -2.16
C ASP A 60 6.23 0.32 -0.64
N GLY A 61 6.72 -0.78 -0.05
CA GLY A 61 7.02 -0.85 1.39
C GLY A 61 8.25 -0.04 1.77
N VAL A 62 9.18 0.15 0.82
CA VAL A 62 10.45 0.85 1.00
C VAL A 62 11.35 0.17 2.03
N ALA A 63 11.42 0.64 3.28
CA ALA A 63 12.42 0.21 4.23
C ALA A 63 11.79 -0.57 5.37
N GLY A 64 11.88 -1.89 5.31
CA GLY A 64 11.14 -2.71 6.26
C GLY A 64 11.26 -4.19 6.05
N THR A 65 10.48 -4.93 6.82
CA THR A 65 9.96 -6.23 6.42
C THR A 65 8.49 -6.06 6.10
N ASP A 66 8.19 -5.76 4.85
CA ASP A 66 6.85 -5.30 4.48
C ASP A 66 5.95 -6.43 3.99
N THR A 67 4.64 -6.24 4.15
CA THR A 67 3.61 -7.10 3.58
C THR A 67 2.78 -6.28 2.61
N LEU A 68 2.90 -6.57 1.31
CA LEU A 68 2.20 -5.89 0.25
C LEU A 68 1.14 -6.84 -0.33
N ASP A 69 -0.11 -6.41 -0.38
CA ASP A 69 -1.22 -7.16 -0.96
C ASP A 69 -1.92 -6.27 -1.98
N GLY A 70 -1.72 -6.54 -3.27
CA GLY A 70 -2.30 -5.72 -4.34
C GLY A 70 -3.82 -5.65 -4.22
N ASP A 71 -4.45 -6.80 -3.99
CA ASP A 71 -5.89 -6.89 -3.98
C ASP A 71 -6.38 -7.91 -2.93
N ARG A 72 -7.40 -7.50 -2.16
CA ARG A 72 -8.09 -8.38 -1.20
C ARG A 72 -9.46 -8.87 -1.67
N LEU A 73 -9.95 -8.41 -2.81
CA LEU A 73 -11.35 -8.48 -3.24
C LEU A 73 -11.59 -9.15 -4.62
N THR A 74 -10.67 -9.03 -5.57
CA THR A 74 -10.73 -9.58 -6.93
C THR A 74 -9.76 -10.74 -7.19
N ASN A 75 -8.87 -11.09 -6.23
CA ASN A 75 -7.90 -12.19 -6.35
C ASN A 75 -6.87 -11.93 -7.47
N GLY A 76 -6.36 -10.70 -7.56
CA GLY A 76 -5.33 -10.27 -8.51
C GLY A 76 -5.82 -10.22 -9.95
N ALA A 77 -7.02 -9.69 -10.18
CA ALA A 77 -7.58 -9.51 -11.54
C ALA A 77 -7.21 -8.15 -12.16
N ASP A 78 -6.45 -7.38 -11.41
CA ASP A 78 -5.91 -6.04 -11.60
C ASP A 78 -4.42 -6.08 -11.96
N GLY A 79 -3.94 -4.97 -12.52
CA GLY A 79 -2.55 -4.76 -12.89
C GLY A 79 -1.69 -4.23 -11.75
N ASP A 80 -1.89 -4.73 -10.53
CA ASP A 80 -1.21 -4.23 -9.33
C ASP A 80 0.29 -4.43 -9.41
N VAL A 81 1.05 -3.42 -9.03
CA VAL A 81 2.51 -3.46 -9.03
C VAL A 81 3.00 -3.34 -7.59
N CYS A 82 3.69 -4.36 -7.11
CA CYS A 82 4.33 -4.32 -5.80
C CYS A 82 5.85 -4.31 -5.93
N LEU A 83 6.49 -3.34 -5.28
CA LEU A 83 7.93 -3.37 -5.10
C LEU A 83 8.26 -4.24 -3.90
N VAL A 84 8.92 -5.36 -4.20
CA VAL A 84 9.33 -6.35 -3.21
C VAL A 84 10.84 -6.25 -3.05
N GLU A 85 11.29 -5.61 -1.97
CA GLU A 85 12.68 -5.71 -1.55
C GLU A 85 12.98 -7.08 -0.93
N ALA A 86 14.25 -7.38 -0.64
CA ALA A 86 14.67 -8.73 -0.26
C ALA A 86 14.07 -9.25 1.07
N ALA A 87 13.52 -8.36 1.90
CA ALA A 87 12.84 -8.68 3.16
C ALA A 87 11.32 -8.77 2.99
N ASP A 88 10.78 -8.29 1.87
CA ASP A 88 9.36 -8.03 1.74
C ASP A 88 8.62 -9.27 1.25
N SER A 89 7.35 -9.30 1.58
CA SER A 89 6.42 -10.31 1.12
C SER A 89 5.29 -9.65 0.35
N ALA A 90 5.09 -10.05 -0.90
CA ALA A 90 3.98 -9.57 -1.71
C ALA A 90 3.03 -10.70 -2.12
N ALA A 91 1.73 -10.39 -2.14
CA ALA A 91 0.66 -11.24 -2.60
C ALA A 91 -0.26 -10.49 -3.56
N ASN A 92 -0.88 -11.22 -4.50
CA ASN A 92 -1.84 -10.67 -5.46
C ASN A 92 -1.32 -9.48 -6.30
N CYS A 93 0.00 -9.36 -6.46
CA CYS A 93 0.62 -8.34 -7.30
C CYS A 93 1.16 -8.96 -8.60
N GLU A 94 1.14 -8.18 -9.68
CA GLU A 94 2.00 -8.40 -10.83
C GLU A 94 3.45 -7.98 -10.49
N LEU A 95 4.41 -8.86 -10.80
CA LEU A 95 5.85 -8.70 -10.51
C LEU A 95 6.67 -8.38 -11.76
#